data_AF-A0A4Q3TR81-F1
#
_entry.id   AF-A0A4Q3TR81-F1
#
_cell.length_a   1.000
_cell.length_b   1.000
_cell.length_c   1.000
_cell.angle_alpha   90.00
_cell.angle_beta   90.00
_cell.angle_gamma   90.00
#
_symmetry.space_group_name_H-M   'P 1'
#
loop_
_entity.id
_entity.type
_entity.pdbx_description
1 polymer ?
#
loop_
_entity_poly.entity_id
_entity_poly.type
_entity_poly.pdbx_seq_one_letter_code
_entity_poly.pdbx_strand_id
1 'polypeptide(L)'
;ELDTDDVATLRKAGVVDLPTIQRFMNFWFTSSLDLFGSEASSNAANYFSNGIKGRPDEARFADHVEAESEMVIQVPDGKGGVKNETITTRNGMNEITRLEYVKDCNIGVTRWNMAIKRAGVNFELKLPSTRFRREVGMWSGSPTDPLGNPINREAFDAQKAGWLPSDEDKAFIKSLMQRVTEPGKMAGWIAPPDRGINANAVEYEYVKL
;
A
#
# COMPACT_ATOMS: atom_id res chain seq x y z
N GLU A 1 23.22 -9.32 -13.95
CA GLU A 1 24.53 -9.77 -13.43
C GLU A 1 24.48 -11.23 -12.97
N LEU A 2 23.60 -11.62 -12.04
CA LEU A 2 23.45 -13.02 -11.62
C LEU A 2 22.43 -13.84 -12.42
N ASP A 3 21.58 -13.18 -13.22
CA ASP A 3 20.55 -13.78 -14.09
C ASP A 3 19.70 -14.87 -13.40
N THR A 4 19.21 -14.55 -12.21
CA THR A 4 18.42 -15.46 -11.38
C THR A 4 17.34 -14.71 -10.61
N ASP A 5 16.21 -15.37 -10.38
CA ASP A 5 15.12 -14.97 -9.49
C ASP A 5 15.15 -15.75 -8.16
N ASP A 6 16.17 -16.59 -7.93
CA ASP A 6 16.32 -17.32 -6.68
C ASP A 6 16.59 -16.36 -5.51
N VAL A 7 15.59 -16.27 -4.62
CA VAL A 7 15.61 -15.42 -3.43
C VAL A 7 16.85 -15.68 -2.58
N ALA A 8 17.26 -16.93 -2.40
CA ALA A 8 18.40 -17.25 -1.54
C ALA A 8 19.72 -16.70 -2.14
N THR A 9 19.91 -16.84 -3.45
CA THR A 9 21.07 -16.31 -4.16
C THR A 9 21.10 -14.78 -4.16
N LEU A 10 19.96 -14.13 -4.42
CA LEU A 10 19.84 -12.67 -4.39
C LEU A 10 20.14 -12.10 -2.99
N ARG A 11 19.62 -12.73 -1.93
CA ARG A 11 19.90 -12.31 -0.55
C ARG A 11 21.36 -12.47 -0.17
N LYS A 12 22.02 -13.54 -0.61
CA LYS A 12 23.47 -13.74 -0.42
C LYS A 12 24.30 -12.66 -1.14
N ALA A 13 23.80 -12.13 -2.25
CA ALA A 13 24.39 -11.01 -2.96
C ALA A 13 24.11 -9.64 -2.30
N GLY A 14 23.35 -9.59 -1.21
CA GLY A 14 23.09 -8.36 -0.45
C GLY A 14 22.02 -7.45 -1.06
N VAL A 15 21.15 -7.96 -1.92
CA VAL A 15 20.04 -7.21 -2.52
C VAL A 15 18.68 -7.68 -2.00
N VAL A 16 17.67 -6.80 -2.08
CA VAL A 16 16.30 -7.13 -1.68
C VAL A 16 15.56 -7.76 -2.86
N ASP A 17 15.10 -8.99 -2.69
CA ASP A 17 14.31 -9.70 -3.71
C ASP A 17 12.90 -9.10 -3.88
N LEU A 18 12.36 -9.14 -5.10
CA LEU A 18 11.04 -8.58 -5.43
C LEU A 18 9.88 -9.19 -4.61
N PRO A 19 9.85 -10.51 -4.31
CA PRO A 19 8.86 -11.07 -3.41
C PRO A 19 8.85 -10.43 -2.01
N THR A 20 10.03 -10.10 -1.47
CA THR A 20 10.14 -9.38 -0.19
C THR A 20 9.59 -7.96 -0.30
N ILE A 21 9.90 -7.25 -1.39
CA ILE A 21 9.32 -5.92 -1.66
C ILE A 21 7.78 -6.01 -1.71
N GLN A 22 7.22 -7.01 -2.38
CA GLN A 22 5.77 -7.25 -2.42
C GLN A 22 5.18 -7.45 -1.02
N ARG A 23 5.83 -8.24 -0.15
CA ARG A 23 5.37 -8.47 1.23
C ARG A 23 5.39 -7.19 2.07
N PHE A 24 6.46 -6.41 1.99
CA PHE A 24 6.52 -5.11 2.67
C PHE A 24 5.49 -4.11 2.11
N MET A 25 5.28 -4.12 0.79
CA MET A 25 4.24 -3.29 0.15
C MET A 25 2.85 -3.67 0.65
N ASN A 26 2.52 -4.97 0.73
CA ASN A 26 1.26 -5.45 1.32
C ASN A 26 1.08 -4.94 2.75
N PHE A 27 2.12 -5.07 3.58
CA PHE A 27 2.09 -4.65 4.98
C PHE A 27 1.84 -3.13 5.11
N TRP A 28 2.63 -2.30 4.44
CA TRP A 28 2.52 -0.85 4.56
C TRP A 28 1.24 -0.31 3.91
N PHE A 29 0.89 -0.79 2.72
CA PHE A 29 -0.33 -0.37 2.04
C PHE A 29 -1.56 -0.63 2.92
N THR A 30 -1.74 -1.86 3.42
CA THR A 30 -2.90 -2.20 4.27
C THR A 30 -2.91 -1.46 5.60
N SER A 31 -1.75 -1.27 6.23
CA SER A 31 -1.64 -0.47 7.46
C SER A 31 -2.08 0.98 7.24
N SER A 32 -1.79 1.56 6.08
CA SER A 32 -2.26 2.90 5.71
C SER A 32 -3.77 2.95 5.48
N LEU A 33 -4.41 1.87 5.00
CA LEU A 33 -5.87 1.86 4.76
C LEU A 33 -6.68 2.06 6.04
N ASP A 34 -6.16 1.62 7.17
CA ASP A 34 -6.81 1.77 8.48
C ASP A 34 -6.82 3.22 8.98
N LEU A 35 -5.89 4.06 8.51
CA LEU A 35 -5.84 5.49 8.85
C LEU A 35 -7.05 6.28 8.36
N PHE A 36 -7.76 5.78 7.34
CA PHE A 36 -8.97 6.43 6.82
C PHE A 36 -10.22 6.14 7.68
N GLY A 37 -10.17 5.24 8.65
CA GLY A 37 -11.30 4.93 9.54
C GLY A 37 -12.32 3.93 8.96
N SER A 38 -13.52 3.83 9.54
CA SER A 38 -14.57 2.94 9.01
C SER A 38 -15.08 3.41 7.65
N GLU A 39 -15.41 2.46 6.76
CA GLU A 39 -16.00 2.68 5.43
C GLU A 39 -17.27 3.53 5.51
N ALA A 40 -18.14 3.24 6.48
CA ALA A 40 -19.31 4.04 6.84
C ALA A 40 -19.08 4.75 8.18
N SER A 41 -19.22 6.08 8.21
CA SER A 41 -18.96 6.91 9.39
C SER A 41 -19.85 8.15 9.47
N SER A 42 -20.64 8.27 10.54
CA SER A 42 -21.43 9.47 10.83
C SER A 42 -20.55 10.68 11.18
N ASN A 43 -19.36 10.49 11.75
CA ASN A 43 -18.41 11.57 11.99
C ASN A 43 -17.90 12.17 10.67
N ALA A 44 -17.57 11.32 9.69
CA ALA A 44 -17.15 11.77 8.37
C ALA A 44 -18.28 12.55 7.66
N ALA A 45 -19.52 12.06 7.78
CA ALA A 45 -20.70 12.76 7.28
C ALA A 45 -20.87 14.15 7.91
N ASN A 46 -20.70 14.27 9.23
CA ASN A 46 -20.78 15.53 9.95
C ASN A 46 -19.67 16.51 9.56
N TYR A 47 -18.43 16.05 9.36
CA TYR A 47 -17.34 16.93 8.92
C TYR A 47 -17.59 17.48 7.52
N PHE A 48 -18.13 16.65 6.62
CA PHE A 48 -18.48 17.09 5.27
C PHE A 48 -19.64 18.08 5.27
N SER A 49 -20.75 17.75 5.94
CA SER A 49 -21.97 18.59 5.93
C SER A 49 -21.77 19.96 6.61
N ASN A 50 -20.84 20.07 7.55
CA ASN A 50 -20.48 21.33 8.20
C ASN A 50 -19.34 22.08 7.49
N GLY A 51 -18.86 21.60 6.33
CA GLY A 51 -17.81 22.26 5.55
C GLY A 51 -16.41 22.21 6.16
N ILE A 52 -16.14 21.27 7.09
CA ILE A 52 -14.85 21.13 7.77
C ILE A 52 -13.86 20.35 6.90
N LYS A 53 -14.34 19.30 6.22
CA LYS A 53 -13.50 18.42 5.38
C LYS A 53 -14.25 17.99 4.12
N GLY A 54 -13.77 18.44 2.96
CA GLY A 54 -14.27 18.01 1.64
C GLY A 54 -13.66 16.69 1.17
N ARG A 55 -14.10 16.22 -0.01
CA ARG A 55 -13.49 15.07 -0.70
C ARG A 55 -12.14 15.46 -1.31
N PRO A 56 -11.29 14.47 -1.65
CA PRO A 56 -10.16 14.71 -2.56
C PRO A 56 -10.64 15.36 -3.85
N ASP A 57 -9.95 16.42 -4.28
CA ASP A 57 -10.30 17.22 -5.46
C ASP A 57 -11.78 17.69 -5.51
N GLU A 58 -12.33 18.13 -4.37
CA GLU A 58 -13.74 18.52 -4.21
C GLU A 58 -14.29 19.42 -5.35
N ALA A 59 -13.47 20.34 -5.88
CA ALA A 59 -13.86 21.26 -6.96
C ALA A 59 -14.26 20.57 -8.29
N ARG A 60 -13.98 19.27 -8.46
CA ARG A 60 -14.34 18.49 -9.67
C ARG A 60 -15.77 17.99 -9.67
N PHE A 61 -16.44 18.00 -8.52
CA PHE A 61 -17.81 17.50 -8.39
C PHE A 61 -18.82 18.61 -8.69
N ALA A 62 -19.96 18.26 -9.27
CA ALA A 62 -21.01 19.23 -9.61
C ALA A 62 -21.91 19.54 -8.39
N ASP A 63 -22.19 18.53 -7.57
CA ASP A 63 -22.84 18.67 -6.28
C ASP A 63 -21.78 18.57 -5.17
N HIS A 64 -21.71 19.60 -4.33
CA HIS A 64 -20.82 19.69 -3.17
C HIS A 64 -21.56 19.43 -1.86
N VAL A 65 -22.83 19.03 -1.95
CA VAL A 65 -23.72 18.86 -0.79
C VAL A 65 -23.93 17.38 -0.50
N GLU A 66 -24.12 16.54 -1.52
CA GLU A 66 -24.30 15.07 -1.36
C GLU A 66 -25.45 14.75 -0.37
N ALA A 67 -26.55 15.51 -0.44
CA ALA A 67 -27.66 15.37 0.52
C ALA A 67 -28.49 14.11 0.29
N GLU A 68 -28.71 13.74 -0.97
CA GLU A 68 -29.61 12.64 -1.39
C GLU A 68 -28.88 11.56 -2.19
N SER A 69 -27.56 11.66 -2.26
CA SER A 69 -26.69 10.74 -2.97
C SER A 69 -26.34 9.52 -2.12
N GLU A 70 -26.29 8.36 -2.77
CA GLU A 70 -25.92 7.09 -2.17
C GLU A 70 -24.74 6.46 -2.90
N MET A 71 -24.01 5.61 -2.18
CA MET A 71 -22.99 4.75 -2.76
C MET A 71 -23.11 3.33 -2.21
N VAL A 72 -22.63 2.37 -2.98
CA VAL A 72 -22.57 0.97 -2.58
C VAL A 72 -21.16 0.67 -2.07
N ILE A 73 -21.09 0.11 -0.87
CA ILE A 73 -19.87 -0.47 -0.31
C ILE A 73 -20.02 -1.98 -0.18
N GLN A 74 -18.89 -2.67 -0.08
CA GLN A 74 -18.85 -4.11 0.15
C GLN A 74 -18.44 -4.39 1.58
N VAL A 75 -19.19 -5.28 2.22
CA VAL A 75 -19.01 -5.64 3.64
C VAL A 75 -19.10 -7.16 3.81
N PRO A 76 -18.56 -7.72 4.92
CA PRO A 76 -18.79 -9.11 5.27
C PRO A 76 -20.28 -9.43 5.42
N ASP A 77 -20.72 -10.59 4.93
CA ASP A 77 -22.11 -11.05 5.08
C ASP A 77 -22.38 -11.80 6.41
N GLY A 78 -21.35 -12.01 7.23
CA GLY A 78 -21.39 -12.77 8.48
C GLY A 78 -21.40 -14.31 8.31
N LYS A 79 -21.33 -14.80 7.07
CA LYS A 79 -21.36 -16.24 6.69
C LYS A 79 -20.12 -16.66 5.91
N GLY A 80 -19.08 -15.83 5.89
CA GLY A 80 -17.85 -16.07 5.12
C GLY A 80 -17.94 -15.62 3.66
N GLY A 81 -18.92 -14.77 3.32
CA GLY A 81 -19.08 -14.16 2.01
C GLY A 81 -19.05 -12.64 2.06
N VAL A 82 -19.47 -12.04 0.96
CA VAL A 82 -19.48 -10.58 0.75
C VAL A 82 -20.90 -10.18 0.35
N LYS A 83 -21.39 -9.10 0.93
CA LYS A 83 -22.64 -8.45 0.50
C LYS A 83 -22.39 -7.00 0.13
N ASN A 84 -23.24 -6.47 -0.73
CA ASN A 84 -23.31 -5.05 -1.01
C ASN A 84 -24.21 -4.38 0.03
N GLU A 85 -23.80 -3.20 0.48
CA GLU A 85 -24.58 -2.35 1.38
C GLU A 85 -24.65 -0.94 0.81
N THR A 86 -25.85 -0.40 0.68
CA THR A 86 -26.08 0.97 0.23
C THR A 86 -26.00 1.90 1.44
N ILE A 87 -25.16 2.92 1.35
CA ILE A 87 -25.00 3.96 2.36
C ILE A 87 -25.13 5.34 1.71
N THR A 88 -25.44 6.36 2.50
CA THR A 88 -25.37 7.74 2.00
C THR A 88 -23.92 8.10 1.65
N THR A 89 -23.70 8.87 0.59
CA THR A 89 -22.34 9.28 0.18
C THR A 89 -21.61 9.99 1.33
N ARG A 90 -22.34 10.80 2.12
CA ARG A 90 -21.79 11.48 3.30
C ARG A 90 -21.23 10.50 4.34
N ASN A 91 -21.92 9.37 4.59
CA ASN A 91 -21.36 8.34 5.48
C ASN A 91 -20.14 7.66 4.85
N GLY A 92 -20.06 7.59 3.53
CA GLY A 92 -18.98 6.97 2.76
C GLY A 92 -17.73 7.83 2.52
N MET A 93 -17.62 9.03 3.11
CA MET A 93 -16.52 9.98 2.82
C MET A 93 -15.12 9.41 3.11
N ASN A 94 -15.01 8.57 4.15
CA ASN A 94 -13.78 7.86 4.45
C ASN A 94 -13.41 6.86 3.36
N GLU A 95 -14.39 6.10 2.85
CA GLU A 95 -14.18 5.14 1.78
C GLU A 95 -13.84 5.84 0.46
N ILE A 96 -14.50 6.96 0.13
CA ILE A 96 -14.16 7.78 -1.03
C ILE A 96 -12.67 8.18 -0.97
N THR A 97 -12.23 8.70 0.17
CA THR A 97 -10.83 9.11 0.35
C THR A 97 -9.88 7.93 0.23
N ARG A 98 -10.23 6.78 0.82
CA ARG A 98 -9.45 5.55 0.72
C ARG A 98 -9.31 5.09 -0.73
N LEU A 99 -10.39 5.09 -1.51
CA LEU A 99 -10.37 4.66 -2.90
C LEU A 99 -9.52 5.57 -3.79
N GLU A 100 -9.53 6.89 -3.56
CA GLU A 100 -8.62 7.81 -4.23
C GLU A 100 -7.15 7.56 -3.86
N TYR A 101 -6.87 7.27 -2.58
CA TYR A 101 -5.54 6.83 -2.15
C TYR A 101 -5.09 5.55 -2.87
N VAL A 102 -5.96 4.55 -3.01
CA VAL A 102 -5.64 3.32 -3.75
C VAL A 102 -5.31 3.62 -5.21
N LYS A 103 -6.10 4.48 -5.87
CA LYS A 103 -5.85 4.89 -7.26
C LYS A 103 -4.47 5.54 -7.41
N ASP A 104 -4.12 6.45 -6.50
CA ASP A 104 -2.82 7.14 -6.54
C ASP A 104 -1.64 6.19 -6.28
N CYS A 105 -1.74 5.32 -5.27
CA CYS A 105 -0.74 4.27 -5.04
C CYS A 105 -0.54 3.39 -6.28
N ASN A 106 -1.61 3.05 -6.99
CA ASN A 106 -1.54 2.19 -8.16
C ASN A 106 -0.80 2.86 -9.34
N ILE A 107 -0.82 4.19 -9.44
CA ILE A 107 0.01 4.94 -10.41
C ILE A 107 1.49 4.71 -10.09
N GLY A 108 1.89 4.78 -8.82
CA GLY A 108 3.25 4.48 -8.37
C GLY A 108 3.67 3.05 -8.71
N VAL A 109 2.82 2.07 -8.37
CA VAL A 109 3.07 0.65 -8.68
C VAL A 109 3.19 0.41 -10.18
N THR A 110 2.34 1.04 -11.00
CA THR A 110 2.43 0.97 -12.47
C THR A 110 3.80 1.45 -12.97
N ARG A 111 4.34 2.54 -12.39
CA ARG A 111 5.68 3.04 -12.73
C ARG A 111 6.79 2.06 -12.33
N TRP A 112 6.69 1.46 -11.14
CA TRP A 112 7.64 0.43 -10.71
C TRP A 112 7.61 -0.80 -11.62
N ASN A 113 6.43 -1.29 -12.00
CA ASN A 113 6.28 -2.41 -12.92
C ASN A 113 6.84 -2.10 -14.32
N MET A 114 6.76 -0.86 -14.79
CA MET A 114 7.45 -0.45 -16.02
C MET A 114 8.97 -0.60 -15.90
N ALA A 115 9.56 -0.25 -14.75
CA ALA A 115 10.99 -0.41 -14.53
C ALA A 115 11.39 -1.89 -14.47
N ILE A 116 10.62 -2.73 -13.75
CA ILE A 116 10.83 -4.19 -13.67
C ILE A 116 10.75 -4.82 -15.08
N LYS A 117 9.74 -4.46 -15.86
CA LYS A 117 9.58 -4.93 -17.24
C LYS A 117 10.73 -4.50 -18.15
N ARG A 118 11.19 -3.25 -18.05
CA ARG A 118 12.36 -2.74 -18.81
C ARG A 118 13.65 -3.47 -18.47
N ALA A 119 13.78 -3.95 -17.23
CA ALA A 119 14.88 -4.80 -16.80
C ALA A 119 14.77 -6.26 -17.29
N GLY A 120 13.71 -6.62 -18.03
CA GLY A 120 13.51 -7.97 -18.57
C GLY A 120 13.03 -9.00 -17.54
N VAL A 121 12.59 -8.57 -16.36
CA VAL A 121 12.16 -9.47 -15.28
C VAL A 121 10.66 -9.75 -15.39
N ASN A 122 10.27 -11.04 -15.37
CA ASN A 122 8.87 -11.46 -15.39
C ASN A 122 8.26 -11.48 -13.97
N PHE A 123 8.12 -10.29 -13.39
CA PHE A 123 7.50 -10.09 -12.07
C PHE A 123 6.64 -8.83 -12.09
N GLU A 124 5.54 -8.84 -11.36
CA GLU A 124 4.63 -7.69 -11.25
C GLU A 124 4.25 -7.47 -9.79
N LEU A 125 4.52 -6.27 -9.28
CA LEU A 125 4.02 -5.80 -8.00
C LEU A 125 2.53 -5.49 -8.10
N LYS A 126 1.74 -5.91 -7.11
CA LYS A 126 0.29 -5.68 -7.06
C LYS A 126 -0.14 -5.17 -5.70
N LEU A 127 -1.00 -4.16 -5.68
CA LEU A 127 -1.66 -3.77 -4.43
C LEU A 127 -2.64 -4.88 -4.02
N PRO A 128 -2.69 -5.27 -2.74
CA PRO A 128 -3.72 -6.17 -2.27
C PRO A 128 -5.08 -5.44 -2.23
N SER A 129 -6.15 -6.21 -2.10
CA SER A 129 -7.51 -5.70 -1.90
C SER A 129 -7.60 -4.80 -0.67
N THR A 130 -8.49 -3.81 -0.70
CA THR A 130 -8.78 -2.92 0.43
C THR A 130 -9.36 -3.63 1.66
N ARG A 131 -9.73 -4.90 1.51
CA ARG A 131 -10.26 -5.78 2.55
C ARG A 131 -9.17 -6.57 3.27
N PHE A 132 -8.00 -6.70 2.64
CA PHE A 132 -6.91 -7.52 3.15
C PHE A 132 -6.30 -6.87 4.39
N ARG A 133 -6.15 -7.66 5.46
CA ARG A 133 -5.43 -7.29 6.70
C ARG A 133 -5.88 -5.91 7.25
N ARG A 134 -7.16 -5.80 7.54
CA ARG A 134 -7.78 -4.60 8.13
C ARG A 134 -7.98 -4.78 9.61
N GLU A 135 -7.54 -3.79 10.40
CA GLU A 135 -7.81 -3.71 11.84
C GLU A 135 -8.97 -2.74 12.15
N VAL A 136 -9.26 -1.82 11.23
CA VAL A 136 -10.30 -0.79 11.38
C VAL A 136 -11.39 -0.96 10.33
N GLY A 137 -12.64 -0.70 10.71
CA GLY A 137 -13.79 -0.67 9.79
C GLY A 137 -14.51 -2.01 9.66
N MET A 138 -15.34 -2.12 8.63
CA MET A 138 -16.30 -3.22 8.44
C MET A 138 -15.62 -4.55 8.10
N TRP A 139 -14.38 -4.51 7.61
CA TRP A 139 -13.56 -5.71 7.34
C TRP A 139 -12.69 -6.13 8.54
N SER A 140 -12.71 -5.37 9.64
CA SER A 140 -12.00 -5.74 10.87
C SER A 140 -12.48 -7.09 11.38
N GLY A 141 -11.54 -7.97 11.74
CA GLY A 141 -11.84 -9.33 12.20
C GLY A 141 -12.32 -10.30 11.12
N SER A 142 -12.43 -9.89 9.86
CA SER A 142 -12.84 -10.75 8.73
C SER A 142 -11.65 -11.06 7.82
N PRO A 143 -11.01 -12.23 7.93
CA PRO A 143 -9.82 -12.55 7.13
C PRO A 143 -10.18 -12.66 5.64
N THR A 144 -9.33 -12.06 4.79
CA THR A 144 -9.36 -12.28 3.35
C THR A 144 -7.97 -12.67 2.85
N ASP A 145 -7.89 -13.28 1.67
CA ASP A 145 -6.65 -13.35 0.92
C ASP A 145 -6.28 -11.95 0.35
N PRO A 146 -5.08 -11.78 -0.27
CA PRO A 146 -4.70 -10.52 -0.89
C PRO A 146 -5.59 -10.08 -2.06
N LEU A 147 -6.38 -10.97 -2.65
CA LEU A 147 -7.35 -10.63 -3.70
C LEU A 147 -8.69 -10.15 -3.11
N GLY A 148 -8.87 -10.26 -1.80
CA GLY A 148 -10.08 -9.84 -1.09
C GLY A 148 -11.15 -10.91 -1.01
N ASN A 149 -10.81 -12.18 -1.29
CA ASN A 149 -11.70 -13.31 -1.08
C ASN A 149 -11.74 -13.66 0.41
N PRO A 150 -12.92 -13.72 1.04
CA PRO A 150 -13.02 -14.17 2.42
C PRO A 150 -12.47 -15.58 2.59
N ILE A 151 -11.69 -15.78 3.65
CA ILE A 151 -11.13 -17.07 4.02
C ILE A 151 -11.29 -17.27 5.53
N ASN A 152 -11.25 -18.52 6.00
CA ASN A 152 -11.25 -18.79 7.44
C ASN A 152 -9.90 -18.39 8.07
N ARG A 153 -9.89 -18.31 9.40
CA ARG A 153 -8.73 -17.85 10.15
C ARG A 153 -7.55 -18.81 10.00
N GLU A 154 -7.82 -20.11 9.97
CA GLU A 154 -6.82 -21.15 9.83
C GLU A 154 -6.07 -21.03 8.49
N ALA A 155 -6.80 -20.83 7.38
CA ALA A 155 -6.22 -20.64 6.06
C ALA A 155 -5.42 -19.33 5.96
N PHE A 156 -5.91 -18.26 6.60
CA PHE A 156 -5.16 -17.01 6.69
C PHE A 156 -3.85 -17.19 7.46
N ASP A 157 -3.91 -17.81 8.64
CA ASP A 157 -2.73 -18.01 9.49
C ASP A 157 -1.70 -18.95 8.86
N ALA A 158 -2.13 -19.93 8.06
CA ALA A 158 -1.25 -20.82 7.31
C ALA A 158 -0.52 -20.11 6.14
N GLN A 159 -1.16 -19.13 5.51
CA GLN A 159 -0.63 -18.47 4.31
C GLN A 159 -0.02 -17.08 4.56
N LYS A 160 -0.24 -16.48 5.73
CA LYS A 160 0.20 -15.10 6.05
C LYS A 160 1.68 -14.85 5.81
N ALA A 161 2.53 -15.86 6.02
CA ALA A 161 3.98 -15.75 5.80
C ALA A 161 4.35 -15.56 4.33
N GLY A 162 3.50 -16.00 3.40
CA GLY A 162 3.66 -15.73 1.96
C GLY A 162 3.24 -14.32 1.56
N TRP A 163 2.46 -13.62 2.38
CA TRP A 163 1.86 -12.31 2.03
C TRP A 163 2.48 -11.13 2.78
N LEU A 164 3.04 -11.37 3.97
CA LEU A 164 3.53 -10.33 4.88
C LEU A 164 4.98 -10.62 5.30
N PRO A 165 5.78 -9.59 5.65
CA PRO A 165 7.16 -9.80 6.03
C PRO A 165 7.28 -10.68 7.25
N SER A 166 8.01 -11.79 7.11
CA SER A 166 8.38 -12.66 8.23
C SER A 166 9.43 -11.99 9.12
N ASP A 167 9.72 -12.57 10.27
CA ASP A 167 10.81 -12.08 11.11
C ASP A 167 12.18 -12.31 10.46
N GLU A 168 12.32 -13.35 9.64
CA GLU A 168 13.50 -13.59 8.80
C GLU A 168 13.66 -12.50 7.73
N ASP A 169 12.56 -12.07 7.10
CA ASP A 169 12.58 -10.94 6.15
C ASP A 169 13.07 -9.67 6.84
N LYS A 170 12.51 -9.35 8.01
CA LYS A 170 12.90 -8.15 8.78
C LYS A 170 14.36 -8.22 9.22
N ALA A 171 14.81 -9.39 9.68
CA ALA A 171 16.20 -9.60 10.09
C ALA A 171 17.16 -9.44 8.91
N PHE A 172 16.80 -9.98 7.74
CA PHE A 172 17.56 -9.79 6.51
C PHE A 172 17.62 -8.32 6.09
N ILE A 173 16.49 -7.61 6.02
CA ILE A 173 16.49 -6.18 5.69
C ILE A 173 17.36 -5.40 6.67
N LYS A 174 17.25 -5.67 7.98
CA LYS A 174 18.07 -5.01 9.00
C LYS A 174 19.56 -5.26 8.81
N SER A 175 19.98 -6.43 8.34
CA SER A 175 21.41 -6.71 8.12
C SER A 175 22.01 -5.86 7.00
N LEU A 176 21.20 -5.47 6.00
CA LEU A 176 21.60 -4.57 4.90
C LEU A 176 21.75 -3.11 5.32
N MET A 177 21.18 -2.70 6.46
CA MET A 177 21.12 -1.30 6.90
C MET A 177 22.46 -0.83 7.52
N GLN A 178 23.48 -0.70 6.67
CA GLN A 178 24.79 -0.15 7.01
C GLN A 178 24.92 1.29 6.55
N ARG A 179 25.43 2.17 7.42
CA ARG A 179 25.57 3.61 7.13
C ARG A 179 26.64 3.84 6.05
N VAL A 180 26.27 4.57 5.00
CA VAL A 180 27.19 5.10 3.98
C VAL A 180 27.09 6.63 4.01
N THR A 181 28.21 7.32 4.18
CA THR A 181 28.26 8.80 4.34
C THR A 181 29.21 9.50 3.38
N GLU A 182 29.99 8.75 2.62
CA GLU A 182 30.86 9.33 1.60
C GLU A 182 29.99 9.95 0.50
N PRO A 183 30.15 11.25 0.17
CA PRO A 183 29.37 11.90 -0.88
C PRO A 183 29.45 11.12 -2.20
N GLY A 184 28.30 10.91 -2.83
CA GLY A 184 28.18 10.15 -4.08
C GLY A 184 28.25 8.62 -3.94
N LYS A 185 28.41 8.08 -2.72
CA LYS A 185 28.31 6.63 -2.48
C LYS A 185 26.93 6.25 -1.95
N MET A 186 26.43 5.13 -2.47
CA MET A 186 25.17 4.51 -2.06
C MET A 186 25.45 3.17 -1.39
N ALA A 187 24.57 2.75 -0.47
CA ALA A 187 24.63 1.40 0.08
C ALA A 187 24.36 0.36 -1.03
N GLY A 188 24.96 -0.83 -0.92
CA GLY A 188 24.91 -1.84 -1.99
C GLY A 188 23.51 -2.35 -2.36
N TRP A 189 22.51 -2.11 -1.52
CA TRP A 189 21.12 -2.52 -1.75
C TRP A 189 20.27 -1.49 -2.50
N ILE A 190 20.80 -0.29 -2.81
CA ILE A 190 20.06 0.78 -3.48
C ILE A 190 20.88 1.43 -4.60
N ALA A 191 20.24 1.67 -5.73
CA ALA A 191 20.84 2.36 -6.86
C ALA A 191 21.05 3.86 -6.57
N PRO A 192 22.02 4.53 -7.24
CA PRO A 192 22.08 5.98 -7.28
C PRO A 192 20.77 6.59 -7.83
N PRO A 193 20.36 7.78 -7.38
CA PRO A 193 19.28 8.52 -8.01
C PRO A 193 19.71 9.04 -9.40
N ASP A 194 18.75 9.28 -10.29
CA ASP A 194 19.02 9.82 -11.64
C ASP A 194 19.62 11.23 -11.63
N ARG A 195 19.42 12.00 -10.55
CA ARG A 195 19.88 13.38 -10.38
C ARG A 195 19.98 13.78 -8.91
N GLY A 196 20.79 14.80 -8.65
CA GLY A 196 20.86 15.45 -7.34
C GLY A 196 19.71 16.44 -7.07
N ILE A 197 19.84 17.20 -6.00
CA ILE A 197 18.83 18.13 -5.49
C ILE A 197 19.28 19.59 -5.69
N ASN A 198 18.37 20.47 -6.11
CA ASN A 198 18.61 21.90 -6.30
C ASN A 198 19.80 22.20 -7.24
N ALA A 199 19.82 21.52 -8.40
CA ALA A 199 20.88 21.59 -9.41
C ALA A 199 22.29 21.16 -8.93
N ASN A 200 22.43 20.68 -7.69
CA ASN A 200 23.67 20.07 -7.24
C ASN A 200 23.82 18.65 -7.82
N ALA A 201 25.07 18.21 -7.95
CA ALA A 201 25.41 16.87 -8.39
C ALA A 201 25.06 15.80 -7.33
N VAL A 202 25.04 14.52 -7.71
CA VAL A 202 24.72 13.42 -6.77
C VAL A 202 25.79 13.29 -5.67
N GLU A 203 27.03 13.65 -5.99
CA GLU A 203 28.21 13.66 -5.13
C GLU A 203 28.37 14.94 -4.30
N TYR A 204 27.40 15.86 -4.35
CA TYR A 204 27.42 17.04 -3.50
C TYR A 204 27.35 16.65 -2.01
N GLU A 205 28.05 17.42 -1.16
CA GLU A 205 28.00 17.26 0.30
C GLU A 205 26.66 17.78 0.84
N TYR A 206 25.62 16.95 0.76
CA TYR A 206 24.26 17.30 1.19
C TYR A 206 24.13 17.52 2.70
N VAL A 207 25.00 16.90 3.49
CA VAL A 207 25.01 17.02 4.96
C VAL A 207 26.45 17.19 5.42
N LYS A 208 26.69 18.23 6.21
CA LYS A 208 27.93 18.41 6.96
C LYS A 208 27.72 17.82 8.35
N LEU A 209 28.52 16.81 8.70
CA LEU A 209 28.42 16.07 9.95
C LEU A 209 29.13 16.77 11.11
#